data_AF-A0A495LQQ6-F1
#
_entry.id   AF-A0A495LQQ6-F1
#
_cell.length_a   1.000
_cell.length_b   1.000
_cell.length_c   1.000
_cell.angle_alpha   90.00
_cell.angle_beta   90.00
_cell.angle_gamma   90.00
#
_symmetry.space_group_name_H-M   'P 1'
#
loop_
_entity.id
_entity.type
_entity.pdbx_description
1 polymer ?
#
loop_
_entity_poly.entity_id
_entity_poly.type
_entity_poly.pdbx_seq_one_letter_code
_entity_poly.pdbx_strand_id
1 'polypeptide(L)'
;MGQILNANCRICNFEIDFNYGGGRFNYHENCPVPAINKETGQFETVNYITEKNNPLYLFYTDKQLKGDNGNNSIYLNFNLELNQTNNLCPNCNQYSFDFAIRMFC
;
A
#
# COMPACT_ATOMS: atom_id res chain seq x y z
N MET A 1 9.81 -6.48 -9.21
CA MET A 1 9.99 -7.66 -8.34
C MET A 1 8.81 -7.62 -7.40
N GLY A 2 8.00 -8.67 -7.37
CA GLY A 2 6.83 -8.69 -6.52
C GLY A 2 7.24 -8.92 -5.09
N GLN A 3 6.56 -8.28 -4.15
CA GLN A 3 6.81 -8.45 -2.73
C GLN A 3 5.47 -8.66 -2.04
N ILE A 4 5.43 -9.55 -1.07
CA ILE A 4 4.31 -9.67 -0.15
C ILE A 4 4.66 -8.85 1.08
N LEU A 5 3.90 -7.79 1.30
CA LEU A 5 4.01 -6.93 2.45
C LEU A 5 2.91 -7.29 3.44
N ASN A 6 3.24 -7.26 4.72
CA ASN A 6 2.28 -7.32 5.80
C ASN A 6 2.03 -5.89 6.28
N ALA A 7 0.77 -5.48 6.33
CA ALA A 7 0.33 -4.25 6.95
C ALA A 7 -0.11 -4.52 8.37
N ASN A 8 0.40 -3.78 9.33
CA ASN A 8 0.03 -3.90 10.73
C ASN A 8 -0.23 -2.51 11.33
N CYS A 9 -1.40 -2.34 11.95
CA CYS A 9 -1.75 -1.15 12.70
C CYS A 9 -1.43 -1.33 14.18
N ARG A 10 -0.52 -0.49 14.70
CA ARG A 10 -0.13 -0.49 16.12
C ARG A 10 -1.25 -0.18 17.11
N ILE A 11 -2.35 0.44 16.65
CA ILE A 11 -3.41 0.96 17.52
C ILE A 11 -4.61 0.00 17.58
N CYS A 12 -5.08 -0.46 16.42
CA CYS A 12 -6.25 -1.34 16.34
C CYS A 12 -5.91 -2.82 16.12
N ASN A 13 -4.62 -3.18 16.09
CA ASN A 13 -4.12 -4.53 15.77
C ASN A 13 -4.68 -5.09 14.44
N PHE A 14 -5.07 -4.20 13.52
CA PHE A 14 -5.50 -4.60 12.20
C PHE A 14 -4.27 -5.06 11.40
N GLU A 15 -4.30 -6.31 10.96
CA GLU A 15 -3.24 -6.92 10.19
C GLU A 15 -3.77 -7.48 8.87
N ILE A 16 -3.09 -7.16 7.76
CA ILE A 16 -3.45 -7.69 6.44
C ILE A 16 -2.21 -7.86 5.56
N ASP A 17 -2.10 -9.01 4.90
CA ASP A 17 -1.08 -9.22 3.88
C ASP A 17 -1.57 -8.74 2.52
N PHE A 18 -0.68 -8.12 1.76
CA PHE A 18 -0.97 -7.66 0.42
C PHE A 18 0.24 -7.77 -0.51
N ASN A 19 -0.06 -7.90 -1.80
CA ASN A 19 0.97 -7.94 -2.83
C ASN A 19 1.31 -6.51 -3.25
N TYR A 20 2.60 -6.20 -3.27
CA TYR A 20 3.14 -4.94 -3.72
C TYR A 20 4.15 -5.16 -4.85
N GLY A 21 3.78 -4.64 -6.02
CA GLY A 21 4.59 -4.68 -7.21
C GLY A 21 4.48 -5.97 -8.03
N GLY A 22 4.74 -5.81 -9.33
CA GLY A 22 4.62 -6.87 -10.31
C GLY A 22 5.82 -7.82 -10.33
N GLY A 23 5.54 -9.08 -10.65
CA GLY A 23 6.56 -10.08 -10.96
C GLY A 23 7.40 -9.67 -12.18
N ARG A 24 8.62 -10.21 -12.28
CA ARG A 24 9.62 -9.84 -13.32
C ARG A 24 9.11 -9.96 -14.76
N PHE A 25 8.09 -10.78 -15.01
CA PHE A 25 7.55 -11.03 -16.35
C PHE A 25 6.30 -10.22 -16.70
N ASN A 26 5.49 -9.80 -15.71
CA ASN A 26 4.18 -9.17 -15.94
C ASN A 26 4.05 -7.77 -15.35
N TYR A 27 5.16 -7.12 -15.00
CA TYR A 27 5.14 -5.80 -14.35
C TYR A 27 4.51 -4.67 -15.19
N HIS A 28 4.41 -4.84 -16.52
CA HIS A 28 3.72 -3.90 -17.41
C HIS A 28 2.21 -4.09 -17.47
N GLU A 29 1.69 -5.23 -17.01
CA GLU A 29 0.26 -5.56 -17.07
C GLU A 29 -0.35 -5.70 -15.67
N ASN A 30 0.46 -6.10 -14.69
CA ASN A 30 0.03 -6.34 -13.32
C ASN A 30 0.97 -5.65 -12.32
N CYS A 31 0.50 -4.56 -11.73
CA CYS A 31 1.17 -3.84 -10.65
C CYS A 31 0.22 -3.74 -9.45
N PRO A 32 0.13 -4.79 -8.62
CA PRO A 32 -0.70 -4.75 -7.43
C PRO A 32 -0.14 -3.72 -6.45
N VAL A 33 -1.02 -2.84 -5.98
CA VAL A 33 -0.71 -1.78 -5.02
C VAL A 33 -1.80 -1.70 -3.96
N PRO A 34 -1.42 -1.35 -2.71
CA PRO A 34 -2.39 -1.12 -1.65
C PRO A 34 -3.16 0.18 -1.90
N ALA A 35 -4.48 0.10 -1.77
CA ALA A 35 -5.39 1.25 -1.85
C ALA A 35 -6.51 1.13 -0.80
N ILE A 36 -7.16 2.26 -0.53
CA ILE A 36 -8.41 2.33 0.20
C ILE A 36 -9.52 2.61 -0.81
N ASN A 37 -10.56 1.80 -0.79
CA ASN A 37 -11.78 2.09 -1.52
C ASN A 37 -12.58 3.17 -0.76
N LYS A 38 -12.87 4.30 -1.42
CA LYS A 38 -13.60 5.42 -0.82
C LYS A 38 -15.06 5.09 -0.51
N GLU A 39 -15.68 4.18 -1.24
CA GLU A 39 -17.09 3.83 -1.05
C GLU A 39 -17.28 2.91 0.16
N THR A 40 -16.42 1.90 0.30
CA THR A 40 -16.51 0.93 1.39
C THR A 40 -15.65 1.30 2.60
N GLY A 41 -14.66 2.19 2.42
CA GLY A 41 -13.66 2.51 3.43
C GLY A 41 -12.68 1.37 3.72
N GLN A 42 -12.67 0.32 2.89
CA GLN A 42 -11.88 -0.88 3.13
C GLN A 42 -10.53 -0.83 2.42
N PHE A 43 -9.55 -1.52 3.01
CA PHE A 43 -8.25 -1.75 2.40
C PHE A 43 -8.36 -2.82 1.32
N GLU A 44 -7.94 -2.50 0.10
CA GLU A 44 -7.96 -3.41 -1.04
C GLU A 44 -6.62 -3.35 -1.79
N THR A 45 -6.25 -4.47 -2.42
CA THR A 45 -5.10 -4.49 -3.34
C THR A 45 -5.63 -4.39 -4.76
N VAL A 46 -5.29 -3.31 -5.45
CA VAL A 46 -5.76 -3.03 -6.81
C VAL A 46 -4.59 -2.94 -7.77
N ASN A 47 -4.85 -3.14 -9.06
CA ASN A 47 -3.81 -3.00 -10.07
C ASN A 47 -3.67 -1.53 -10.47
N TYR A 48 -2.51 -0.92 -10.16
CA TYR A 48 -2.26 0.49 -10.47
C TYR A 48 -2.39 0.80 -11.97
N ILE A 49 -2.04 -0.13 -12.85
CA ILE A 49 -2.00 0.12 -14.30
C ILE A 49 -3.39 0.33 -14.87
N THR A 50 -4.37 -0.43 -14.39
CA THR A 50 -5.78 -0.32 -14.79
C THR A 50 -6.51 0.76 -14.00
N GLU A 51 -6.26 0.83 -12.68
CA GLU A 51 -7.04 1.67 -11.76
C GLU A 51 -6.46 3.06 -11.50
N LYS A 52 -5.30 3.45 -12.06
CA LYS A 52 -4.67 4.76 -11.79
C LYS A 52 -5.58 5.99 -12.03
N ASN A 53 -6.55 5.86 -12.93
CA ASN A 53 -7.47 6.95 -13.28
C ASN A 53 -8.82 6.81 -12.55
N ASN A 54 -8.98 5.80 -11.70
CA ASN A 54 -10.24 5.55 -11.01
C ASN A 54 -10.35 6.44 -9.76
N PRO A 55 -11.33 7.36 -9.70
CA PRO A 55 -11.48 8.26 -8.55
C PRO A 55 -11.95 7.56 -7.27
N LEU A 56 -12.41 6.30 -7.35
CA LEU A 56 -12.93 5.53 -6.23
C LEU A 56 -11.83 5.03 -5.30
N TYR A 57 -10.59 4.90 -5.78
CA TYR A 57 -9.47 4.37 -5.02
C TYR A 57 -8.53 5.49 -4.55
N LEU A 58 -8.07 5.39 -3.30
CA LEU A 58 -6.98 6.19 -2.74
C LEU A 58 -5.78 5.28 -2.57
N PHE A 59 -4.68 5.55 -3.26
CA PHE A 59 -3.50 4.70 -3.18
C PHE A 59 -2.62 5.12 -2.00
N TYR A 60 -2.03 4.16 -1.29
CA TYR A 60 -1.06 4.48 -0.24
C TYR A 60 0.24 5.10 -0.77
N THR A 61 0.40 5.11 -2.09
CA THR A 61 1.48 5.83 -2.77
C THR A 61 1.19 7.34 -2.84
N ASP A 62 -0.05 7.77 -2.63
CA ASP A 62 -0.42 9.18 -2.59
C ASP A 62 -0.03 9.85 -1.28
N LYS A 63 0.32 11.13 -1.36
CA LYS A 63 0.74 11.94 -0.20
C LYS A 63 -0.34 12.09 0.88
N GLN A 64 -1.61 11.84 0.54
CA GLN A 64 -2.73 11.99 1.48
C GLN A 64 -2.78 10.86 2.52
N LEU A 65 -2.36 9.64 2.15
CA LEU A 65 -2.36 8.48 3.05
C LEU A 65 -1.01 8.27 3.72
N LYS A 66 0.02 8.97 3.24
CA LYS A 66 1.38 9.00 3.78
C LYS A 66 1.45 9.95 4.96
N GLY A 67 1.66 9.41 6.16
CA GLY A 67 2.05 10.22 7.31
C GLY A 67 3.54 10.53 7.33
N ASP A 68 4.00 10.99 8.48
CA ASP A 68 5.41 11.32 8.72
C ASP A 68 6.25 10.04 8.77
N ASN A 69 6.90 9.69 7.67
CA ASN A 69 7.73 8.50 7.55
C ASN A 69 9.09 8.77 8.17
N GLY A 70 9.16 8.87 9.51
CA GLY A 70 10.29 9.49 10.23
C GLY A 70 11.70 9.09 9.75
N ASN A 71 11.92 7.84 9.33
CA ASN A 71 13.21 7.33 8.84
C ASN A 71 13.37 7.33 7.30
N ASN A 72 12.44 7.96 6.57
CA ASN A 72 12.35 7.99 5.10
C ASN A 72 12.46 6.62 4.41
N SER A 73 12.17 5.53 5.13
CA SER A 73 12.28 4.19 4.59
C SER A 73 11.03 3.91 3.75
N ILE A 74 11.23 3.73 2.45
CA ILE A 74 10.16 3.55 1.47
C ILE A 74 10.35 2.26 0.68
N TYR A 75 9.25 1.61 0.32
CA TYR A 75 9.23 0.57 -0.70
C TYR A 75 9.00 1.21 -2.06
N LEU A 76 10.04 1.20 -2.88
CA LEU A 76 10.00 1.67 -4.25
C LEU A 76 9.59 0.55 -5.20
N ASN A 77 8.63 0.85 -6.05
CA ASN A 77 8.26 0.00 -7.17
C ASN A 77 8.01 0.87 -8.42
N PHE A 78 8.96 0.89 -9.34
CA PHE A 78 8.99 1.83 -10.47
C PHE A 78 8.94 3.29 -9.98
N ASN A 79 7.86 4.02 -10.30
CA ASN A 79 7.63 5.41 -9.89
C ASN A 79 6.73 5.51 -8.66
N LEU A 80 6.40 4.37 -8.04
CA LEU A 80 5.54 4.31 -6.87
C LEU A 80 6.37 4.18 -5.61
N GLU A 81 6.11 5.08 -4.67
CA GLU A 81 6.76 5.14 -3.38
C GLU A 81 5.75 4.78 -2.31
N LEU A 82 6.03 3.78 -1.49
CA LEU A 82 5.17 3.38 -0.38
C LEU A 82 5.94 3.58 0.92
N ASN A 83 5.39 4.32 1.89
CA ASN A 83 6.07 4.54 3.17
C ASN A 83 6.04 3.26 4.00
N GLN A 84 7.16 2.89 4.62
CA GLN A 84 7.18 1.70 5.50
C GLN A 84 6.41 1.92 6.79
N THR A 85 6.37 3.15 7.31
CA THR A 85 5.77 3.42 8.62
C THR A 85 4.85 4.62 8.58
N ASN A 86 3.97 4.70 9.58
CA ASN A 86 3.07 5.83 9.79
C ASN A 86 2.12 6.11 8.61
N ASN A 87 1.62 5.07 7.95
CA ASN A 87 0.54 5.22 6.98
C ASN A 87 -0.82 5.33 7.70
N LEU A 88 -1.80 5.89 7.01
CA LEU A 88 -3.16 5.98 7.52
C LEU A 88 -3.81 4.59 7.60
N CYS A 89 -4.21 4.16 8.79
CA CYS A 89 -5.01 2.95 8.93
C CYS A 89 -6.47 3.24 8.54
N PRO A 90 -7.11 2.46 7.67
CA PRO A 90 -8.51 2.68 7.29
C PRO A 90 -9.49 2.35 8.42
N ASN A 91 -9.08 1.50 9.36
CA ASN A 91 -9.92 1.05 10.46
C ASN A 91 -9.98 2.06 11.62
N CYS A 92 -8.84 2.65 11.99
CA CYS A 92 -8.77 3.63 13.10
C CYS A 92 -8.57 5.08 12.64
N ASN A 93 -8.39 5.35 11.35
CA ASN A 93 -8.13 6.67 10.78
C ASN A 93 -6.94 7.41 11.43
N GLN A 94 -5.95 6.66 11.94
CA GLN A 94 -4.74 7.19 12.55
C GLN A 94 -3.50 6.75 11.79
N TYR A 95 -2.46 7.59 11.79
CA TYR A 95 -1.17 7.34 11.16
C TYR A 95 -0.32 6.36 11.99
N SER A 96 -0.72 5.09 11.98
CA SER A 96 -0.10 4.03 12.77
C SER A 96 0.00 2.71 12.01
N PHE A 97 -0.18 2.76 10.69
CA PHE A 97 -0.18 1.62 9.82
C PHE A 97 1.20 1.43 9.20
N ASP A 98 1.87 0.37 9.60
CA ASP A 98 3.23 0.07 9.19
C ASP A 98 3.22 -1.13 8.24
N PHE A 99 4.06 -1.08 7.22
CA PHE A 99 4.24 -2.14 6.23
C PHE A 99 5.61 -2.78 6.43
N ALA A 100 5.64 -4.11 6.53
CA ALA A 100 6.85 -4.89 6.63
C ALA A 100 6.90 -5.94 5.51
N ILE A 101 8.06 -6.17 4.91
CA ILE A 101 8.22 -7.26 3.94
C ILE A 101 8.08 -8.59 4.66
N ARG A 102 7.14 -9.40 4.20
CA ARG A 102 6.95 -10.77 4.68
C ARG A 102 7.66 -11.77 3.78
N MET A 103 7.57 -11.59 2.47
CA MET A 103 8.16 -12.51 1.49
C MET A 103 8.47 -11.80 0.17
N PHE A 104 9.51 -12.26 -0.53
CA PHE A 104 9.82 -11.82 -1.89
C PHE A 104 9.27 -12.86 -2.90
N CYS A 105 8.66 -12.40 -3.99
CA CYS A 105 8.09 -13.23 -5.06
C CYS A 105 8.75 -12.98 -6.42
#